data_AF-A0A1H0J9A3-F1
#
_entry.id   AF-A0A1H0J9A3-F1
#
_cell.length_a   1.000
_cell.length_b   1.000
_cell.length_c   1.000
_cell.angle_alpha   90.00
_cell.angle_beta   90.00
_cell.angle_gamma   90.00
#
_symmetry.space_group_name_H-M   'P 1'
#
loop_
_entity.id
_entity.type
_entity.pdbx_description
1 polymer ?
#
loop_
_entity_poly.entity_id
_entity_poly.type
_entity_poly.pdbx_seq_one_letter_code
_entity_poly.pdbx_strand_id
1 'polypeptide(L)'
;MTVTRATPGVAAHPAGRTRALVAAVGKEPTTATQHLLGLMRTGATDRAIARELDVSLRTLNRRISRLQSLLGVQSRFQLGVLAAELDWLSAVPPRAVGE
;
A
#
# COMPACT_ATOMS: atom_id res chain seq x y z
N MET A 1 -16.47 -28.73 -0.85
CA MET A 1 -15.88 -27.39 -1.05
C MET A 1 -15.08 -27.04 0.19
N THR A 2 -13.77 -27.29 0.18
CA THR A 2 -12.92 -27.05 1.35
C THR A 2 -12.45 -25.60 1.31
N VAL A 3 -12.99 -24.77 2.19
CA VAL A 3 -12.50 -23.41 2.41
C VAL A 3 -11.17 -23.54 3.15
N THR A 4 -10.06 -23.46 2.42
CA THR A 4 -8.71 -23.39 3.00
C THR A 4 -8.63 -22.16 3.89
N ARG A 5 -8.62 -22.36 5.22
CA ARG A 5 -8.31 -21.31 6.19
C ARG A 5 -6.95 -20.72 5.82
N ALA A 6 -6.94 -19.45 5.41
CA ALA A 6 -5.72 -18.65 5.39
C ALA A 6 -5.22 -18.54 6.84
N THR A 7 -4.10 -19.16 7.15
CA THR A 7 -3.35 -18.91 8.38
C THR A 7 -2.95 -17.43 8.39
N PRO A 8 -3.36 -16.61 9.38
CA PRO A 8 -2.76 -15.30 9.57
C PRO A 8 -1.39 -15.56 10.18
N GLY A 9 -0.39 -15.80 9.32
CA GLY A 9 1.02 -15.85 9.71
C GLY A 9 1.48 -14.45 10.07
N VAL A 10 1.13 -13.98 11.27
CA VAL A 10 1.79 -12.84 11.92
C VAL A 10 3.14 -13.33 12.43
N ALA A 11 4.03 -13.67 11.50
CA ALA A 11 5.38 -14.10 11.84
C ALA A 11 6.18 -12.89 12.34
N ALA A 12 6.53 -12.96 13.62
CA ALA A 12 7.44 -12.07 14.29
C ALA A 12 8.77 -11.92 13.51
N HIS A 13 9.23 -10.68 13.36
CA HIS A 13 10.49 -10.34 12.72
C HIS A 13 11.60 -10.20 13.78
N PRO A 14 12.82 -10.75 13.58
CA PRO A 14 13.86 -10.70 14.61
C PRO A 14 14.66 -9.37 14.62
N ALA A 15 14.64 -8.71 15.77
CA ALA A 15 15.67 -7.90 16.45
C ALA A 15 16.39 -6.69 15.80
N GLY A 16 16.21 -6.34 14.52
CA GLY A 16 16.79 -5.09 13.97
C GLY A 16 16.33 -4.70 12.54
N ARG A 17 15.42 -3.71 12.40
CA ARG A 17 14.94 -3.14 11.11
C ARG A 17 15.02 -1.60 11.10
N THR A 18 16.22 -1.11 10.92
CA THR A 18 16.79 -0.07 11.77
C THR A 18 16.52 1.36 11.27
N ARG A 19 15.97 2.34 11.98
CA ARG A 19 15.27 2.44 13.26
C ARG A 19 13.76 2.65 12.94
N ALA A 20 13.08 1.55 12.63
CA ALA A 20 11.67 1.39 12.21
C ALA A 20 11.27 2.13 10.91
N LEU A 21 11.90 1.75 9.80
CA LEU A 21 11.76 2.31 8.44
C LEU A 21 11.42 3.82 8.39
N VAL A 22 12.38 4.71 8.62
CA VAL A 22 12.55 5.32 9.95
C VAL A 22 11.38 6.26 10.18
N ALA A 23 10.50 5.88 11.11
CA ALA A 23 9.19 6.45 11.38
C ALA A 23 8.16 6.30 10.22
N ALA A 24 8.01 5.10 9.62
CA ALA A 24 7.05 4.75 8.55
C ALA A 24 6.94 5.84 7.44
N VAL A 25 8.11 6.25 6.95
CA VAL A 25 8.34 7.45 6.09
C VAL A 25 7.43 8.64 6.46
N GLY A 26 7.43 9.02 7.74
CA GLY A 26 6.76 10.19 8.29
C GLY A 26 5.24 10.14 8.41
N LYS A 27 4.60 8.97 8.22
CA LYS A 27 3.18 8.75 7.87
C LYS A 27 2.91 9.16 6.43
N GLU A 28 3.13 8.21 5.54
CA GLU A 28 2.93 8.37 4.11
C GLU A 28 1.44 8.53 3.73
N PRO A 29 1.04 9.68 3.18
CA PRO A 29 0.11 9.62 2.06
C PRO A 29 0.54 10.62 0.99
N THR A 30 1.63 10.31 0.28
CA THR A 30 2.02 11.08 -0.92
C THR A 30 0.92 10.97 -1.99
N THR A 31 0.82 11.95 -2.90
CA THR A 31 -0.16 11.89 -4.00
C THR A 31 -0.02 10.61 -4.83
N ALA A 32 1.20 10.14 -5.06
CA ALA A 32 1.45 8.90 -5.80
C ALA A 32 0.97 7.66 -5.03
N THR A 33 1.16 7.63 -3.71
CA THR A 33 0.70 6.52 -2.86
C THR A 33 -0.82 6.53 -2.73
N GLN A 34 -1.43 7.70 -2.51
CA GLN A 34 -2.90 7.83 -2.47
C GLN A 34 -3.52 7.41 -3.80
N HIS A 35 -2.92 7.81 -4.94
CA HIS A 35 -3.41 7.42 -6.26
C HIS A 35 -3.31 5.89 -6.46
N LEU A 36 -2.16 5.29 -6.12
CA LEU A 36 -2.00 3.83 -6.17
C LEU A 36 -3.02 3.11 -5.29
N LEU A 37 -3.17 3.52 -4.02
CA LEU A 37 -4.10 2.90 -3.08
C LEU A 37 -5.57 3.10 -3.51
N GLY A 38 -5.89 4.26 -4.09
CA GLY A 38 -7.20 4.54 -4.68
C GLY A 38 -7.52 3.58 -5.82
N LEU A 39 -6.57 3.36 -6.74
CA LEU A 39 -6.71 2.38 -7.81
C LEU A 39 -6.79 0.93 -7.29
N MET A 40 -6.07 0.60 -6.22
CA MET A 40 -6.19 -0.71 -5.57
C MET A 40 -7.58 -0.89 -4.94
N ARG A 41 -8.17 0.17 -4.36
CA ARG A 41 -9.50 0.15 -3.73
C ARG A 41 -10.61 -0.15 -4.74
N THR A 42 -10.47 0.22 -6.01
CA THR A 42 -11.46 -0.10 -7.04
C THR A 42 -11.47 -1.58 -7.44
N GLY A 43 -10.48 -2.36 -6.99
CA GLY A 43 -10.31 -3.75 -7.42
C GLY A 43 -9.64 -3.89 -8.79
N ALA A 44 -9.05 -2.81 -9.33
CA ALA A 44 -8.33 -2.87 -10.60
C ALA A 44 -7.17 -3.89 -10.54
N THR A 45 -6.94 -4.57 -11.68
CA THR A 45 -5.81 -5.51 -11.81
C THR A 45 -4.48 -4.76 -11.87
N ASP A 46 -3.40 -5.39 -11.45
CA ASP A 46 -2.06 -4.77 -11.46
C ASP A 46 -1.64 -4.31 -12.86
N ARG A 47 -2.10 -4.99 -13.93
CA ARG A 47 -1.88 -4.54 -15.31
C ARG A 47 -2.64 -3.25 -15.64
N ALA A 48 -3.89 -3.14 -15.21
CA ALA A 48 -4.67 -1.92 -15.40
C ALA A 48 -4.09 -0.76 -14.60
N ILE A 49 -3.72 -1.00 -13.34
CA ILE A 49 -3.05 -0.01 -12.48
C ILE A 49 -1.71 0.43 -13.07
N ALA A 50 -0.91 -0.50 -13.59
CA ALA A 50 0.38 -0.18 -14.21
C ALA A 50 0.21 0.69 -15.46
N ARG A 51 -0.81 0.41 -16.29
CA ARG A 51 -1.15 1.24 -17.45
C ARG A 51 -1.62 2.64 -17.04
N GLU A 52 -2.50 2.72 -16.05
CA GLU A 52 -3.04 3.99 -15.55
C GLU A 52 -1.94 4.90 -14.97
N LEU A 53 -0.95 4.29 -14.29
CA LEU A 53 0.18 5.01 -13.71
C LEU A 53 1.36 5.23 -14.68
N ASP A 54 1.22 4.81 -15.94
CA ASP A 54 2.26 4.82 -16.97
C ASP A 54 3.60 4.20 -16.51
N VAL A 55 3.53 3.01 -15.90
CA VAL A 55 4.71 2.27 -15.42
C VAL A 55 4.69 0.81 -15.82
N SER A 56 5.86 0.17 -15.81
CA SER A 56 5.95 -1.28 -15.94
C SER A 56 5.35 -2.01 -14.73
N LEU A 57 4.87 -3.25 -14.93
CA LEU A 57 4.40 -4.13 -13.85
C LEU A 57 5.49 -4.39 -12.80
N ARG A 58 6.76 -4.47 -13.23
CA ARG A 58 7.91 -4.61 -12.32
C ARG A 58 8.02 -3.40 -11.39
N THR A 59 7.84 -2.18 -11.92
CA THR A 59 7.88 -0.94 -11.13
C THR A 59 6.72 -0.89 -10.14
N LEU A 60 5.51 -1.26 -10.58
CA LEU A 60 4.35 -1.36 -9.70
C LEU A 60 4.59 -2.34 -8.55
N ASN A 61 5.04 -3.56 -8.85
CA ASN A 61 5.31 -4.59 -7.84
C ASN A 61 6.38 -4.12 -6.84
N ARG A 62 7.44 -3.45 -7.30
CA ARG A 62 8.45 -2.86 -6.41
C ARG A 62 7.86 -1.79 -5.49
N ARG A 63 6.94 -0.95 -5.97
CA ARG A 63 6.23 0.05 -5.13
C ARG A 63 5.38 -0.65 -4.07
N ILE A 64 4.62 -1.67 -4.46
CA ILE A 64 3.78 -2.44 -3.53
C ILE A 64 4.64 -3.14 -2.47
N SER A 65 5.70 -3.85 -2.87
CA SER A 65 6.60 -4.53 -1.93
C SER A 65 7.29 -3.57 -0.96
N ARG A 66 7.57 -2.33 -1.40
CA ARG A 66 8.07 -1.25 -0.52
C ARG A 66 7.01 -0.87 0.52
N LEU A 67 5.77 -0.63 0.10
CA LEU A 67 4.67 -0.29 1.02
C LEU A 67 4.40 -1.42 2.03
N GLN A 68 4.46 -2.67 1.55
CA GLN A 68 4.33 -3.85 2.39
C GLN A 68 5.45 -3.93 3.44
N SER A 69 6.70 -3.74 3.02
CA SER A 69 7.84 -3.70 3.92
C SER A 69 7.74 -2.55 4.93
N LEU A 70 7.18 -1.41 4.51
CA LEU A 70 6.98 -0.23 5.34
C LEU A 70 5.95 -0.46 6.44
N LEU A 71 4.81 -1.03 6.10
CA LEU A 71 3.75 -1.36 7.05
C LEU A 71 3.99 -2.69 7.79
N GLY A 72 5.05 -3.42 7.45
CA GLY A 72 5.34 -4.72 8.03
C GLY A 72 4.33 -5.81 7.64
N VAL A 73 3.63 -5.64 6.51
CA VAL A 73 2.66 -6.61 5.98
C VAL A 73 3.25 -7.40 4.83
N GLN A 74 2.61 -8.52 4.49
CA GLN A 74 3.10 -9.44 3.45
C GLN A 74 2.07 -9.67 2.33
N SER A 75 0.85 -9.18 2.48
CA SER A 75 -0.22 -9.34 1.50
C SER A 75 -0.78 -7.99 1.05
N ARG A 76 -1.23 -7.93 -0.22
CA ARG A 76 -1.98 -6.78 -0.76
C ARG A 76 -3.25 -6.50 0.05
N PHE A 77 -3.87 -7.55 0.58
CA PHE A 77 -5.06 -7.44 1.40
C PHE A 77 -4.73 -6.78 2.75
N GLN A 78 -3.67 -7.26 3.41
CA GLN A 78 -3.18 -6.66 4.66
C GLN A 78 -2.74 -5.20 4.45
N LEU A 79 -2.10 -4.90 3.32
CA LEU A 79 -1.76 -3.52 2.92
C LEU A 79 -3.02 -2.64 2.80
N GLY A 80 -4.08 -3.14 2.14
CA GLY A 80 -5.33 -2.41 2.02
C GLY A 80 -6.03 -2.15 3.36
N VAL A 81 -6.09 -3.16 4.23
CA VAL A 81 -6.69 -3.04 5.57
C VAL A 81 -5.94 -2.01 6.42
N LEU A 82 -4.62 -2.13 6.53
CA LEU A 82 -3.84 -1.16 7.29
C LEU A 82 -3.86 0.24 6.66
N ALA A 83 -3.86 0.36 5.33
CA ALA A 83 -3.98 1.67 4.67
C ALA A 83 -5.31 2.36 4.99
N ALA A 84 -6.39 1.61 5.16
CA ALA A 84 -7.67 2.15 5.59
C ALA A 84 -7.65 2.56 7.08
N GLU A 85 -7.11 1.71 7.95
CA GLU A 85 -6.97 2.01 9.39
C GLU A 85 -6.07 3.21 9.67
N LEU A 86 -5.09 3.46 8.80
CA LEU A 86 -4.18 4.61 8.86
C LEU A 86 -4.72 5.87 8.16
N ASP A 87 -5.93 5.82 7.61
CA ASP A 87 -6.60 6.89 6.84
C ASP A 87 -5.83 7.36 5.58
N TRP A 88 -5.09 6.45 4.93
CA TRP A 88 -4.35 6.78 3.70
C TRP A 88 -5.23 6.80 2.44
N LEU A 89 -6.50 6.42 2.57
CA LEU A 89 -7.49 6.37 1.50
C LEU A 89 -8.33 7.66 1.40
N SER A 90 -8.12 8.64 2.31
CA SER A 90 -8.77 9.94 2.27
C SER A 90 -8.11 10.84 1.24
N ALA A 91 -8.55 10.68 -0.02
CA ALA A 91 -8.28 11.62 -1.09
C ALA A 91 -9.14 12.87 -0.90
N VAL A 92 -8.81 13.72 0.08
CA VAL A 92 -9.06 15.15 -0.11
C VAL A 92 -7.76 15.70 -0.68
N PRO A 93 -7.59 15.79 -2.01
CA PRO A 93 -6.59 16.72 -2.52
C PRO A 93 -6.94 18.08 -1.88
N PRO A 94 -5.97 18.86 -1.36
CA PRO A 94 -6.27 20.25 -1.06
C PRO A 94 -6.90 20.79 -2.34
N ARG A 95 -8.19 21.17 -2.27
CA ARG A 95 -8.83 21.89 -3.38
C ARG A 95 -7.85 23.01 -3.66
N ALA A 96 -7.24 23.01 -4.84
CA ALA A 96 -6.59 24.19 -5.35
C ALA A 96 -7.69 25.26 -5.29
N VAL A 97 -7.60 26.11 -4.27
CA VAL A 97 -8.45 27.29 -4.16
C VAL A 97 -8.08 28.10 -5.39
N GLY A 98 -9.09 28.35 -6.21
CA GLY A 98 -8.91 29.00 -7.50
C GLY A 98 -8.24 30.35 -7.34
N GLU A 99 -7.40 30.66 -8.31
CA GLU A 99 -7.12 32.00 -8.81
C GLU A 99 -7.12 31.91 -10.34
#